data_AF-A0A7S0HFD8-F1
#
_entry.id   AF-A0A7S0HFD8-F1
#
_cell.length_a   1.000
_cell.length_b   1.000
_cell.length_c   1.000
_cell.angle_alpha   90.00
_cell.angle_beta   90.00
_cell.angle_gamma   90.00
#
_symmetry.space_group_name_H-M   'P 1'
#
loop_
_entity.id
_entity.type
_entity.pdbx_description
1 polymer ?
#
loop_
_entity_poly.entity_id
_entity_poly.type
_entity_poly.pdbx_seq_one_letter_code
_entity_poly.pdbx_strand_id
1 'polypeptide(L)'
;MKAKAPGFVIREIGQSNPFQGTTNQLTVTFVPNVNLSGDMNTIIMISGIKSNYPCGSINVWTNTCGLKRCVTLQGATSLFGPKGVWSSSQSSLELTMLSGQVWYK
;
A
#
# COMPACT_ATOMS: atom_id res chain seq x y z
N MET A 1 -27.75 -1.95 -17.92
CA MET A 1 -26.33 -1.68 -17.63
C MET A 1 -25.98 -2.38 -16.31
N LYS A 2 -25.00 -3.28 -16.27
CA LYS A 2 -24.53 -3.89 -15.01
C LYS A 2 -23.31 -3.10 -14.53
N ALA A 3 -23.40 -2.46 -13.36
CA ALA A 3 -22.25 -1.88 -12.70
C ALA A 3 -21.31 -3.02 -12.26
N LYS A 4 -20.00 -2.90 -12.53
CA LYS A 4 -19.01 -3.80 -11.93
C LYS A 4 -18.92 -3.50 -10.44
N ALA A 5 -18.97 -4.54 -9.61
CA ALA A 5 -18.66 -4.40 -8.19
C ALA A 5 -17.20 -3.90 -8.04
N PRO A 6 -16.92 -2.99 -7.08
CA PRO A 6 -15.57 -2.56 -6.77
C PRO A 6 -14.67 -3.76 -6.46
N GLY A 7 -13.44 -3.73 -6.97
CA GLY A 7 -12.45 -4.76 -6.75
C GLY A 7 -11.13 -4.44 -7.43
N PHE A 8 -10.20 -5.39 -7.39
CA PHE A 8 -8.88 -5.26 -8.01
C PHE A 8 -8.76 -6.19 -9.22
N VAL A 9 -8.36 -5.64 -10.37
CA VAL A 9 -8.04 -6.43 -11.57
C VAL A 9 -6.66 -7.05 -11.50
N ILE A 10 -5.71 -6.39 -10.83
CA ILE A 10 -4.39 -6.92 -10.48
C ILE A 10 -4.29 -6.96 -8.96
N ARG A 11 -3.79 -8.06 -8.40
CA ARG A 11 -3.62 -8.27 -6.95
C ARG A 11 -2.52 -9.29 -6.68
N GLU A 12 -1.29 -8.85 -6.88
CA GLU A 12 -0.11 -9.70 -6.83
C GLU A 12 0.78 -9.30 -5.65
N ILE A 13 1.39 -10.30 -5.02
CA ILE A 13 2.42 -10.10 -4.01
C ILE A 13 3.63 -10.98 -4.35
N GLY A 14 4.79 -10.34 -4.43
CA GLY A 14 6.08 -10.98 -4.66
C GLY A 14 7.03 -10.74 -3.50
N GLN A 15 8.06 -11.56 -3.41
CA GLN A 15 9.12 -11.41 -2.41
C GLN A 15 10.50 -11.61 -3.06
N SER A 16 11.50 -10.84 -2.64
CA SER A 16 12.85 -10.95 -3.19
C SER A 16 13.61 -12.16 -2.63
N ASN A 17 13.36 -12.55 -1.38
CA ASN A 17 14.03 -13.68 -0.75
C ASN A 17 13.20 -14.32 0.39
N PRO A 18 12.82 -15.60 0.31
CA PRO A 18 12.10 -16.28 1.40
C PRO A 18 12.99 -16.70 2.58
N PHE A 19 14.32 -16.64 2.46
CA PHE A 19 15.23 -17.18 3.46
C PHE A 19 15.29 -16.34 4.74
N GLN A 20 15.19 -17.02 5.87
CA GLN A 20 15.33 -16.42 7.21
C GLN A 20 16.68 -15.73 7.40
N GLY A 21 16.71 -14.69 8.23
CA GLY A 21 17.95 -13.97 8.59
C GLY A 21 18.48 -13.03 7.50
N THR A 22 17.84 -12.97 6.33
CA THR A 22 18.19 -12.02 5.25
C THR A 22 17.12 -10.95 5.09
N THR A 23 17.48 -9.81 4.51
CA THR A 23 16.50 -8.78 4.14
C THR A 23 15.63 -9.31 3.00
N ASN A 24 14.31 -9.31 3.21
CA ASN A 24 13.32 -9.62 2.20
C ASN A 24 12.54 -8.35 1.82
N GLN A 25 12.42 -8.08 0.52
CA GLN A 25 11.54 -7.04 0.00
C GLN A 25 10.23 -7.69 -0.45
N LEU A 26 9.11 -7.27 0.15
CA LEU A 26 7.78 -7.60 -0.32
C LEU A 26 7.30 -6.54 -1.31
N THR A 27 6.96 -6.96 -2.51
CA THR A 27 6.42 -6.08 -3.57
C THR A 27 4.94 -6.40 -3.75
N VAL A 28 4.07 -5.42 -3.54
CA VAL A 28 2.62 -5.56 -3.72
C VAL A 28 2.21 -4.73 -4.93
N THR A 29 1.57 -5.38 -5.90
CA THR A 29 1.08 -4.73 -7.12
C THR A 29 -0.42 -4.92 -7.20
N PHE A 30 -1.15 -3.81 -7.33
CA PHE A 30 -2.60 -3.86 -7.44
C PHE A 30 -3.14 -2.72 -8.31
N VAL A 31 -4.26 -2.99 -8.97
CA VAL A 31 -4.96 -2.01 -9.82
C VAL A 31 -6.47 -2.12 -9.57
N PRO A 32 -7.16 -1.05 -9.18
CA PRO A 32 -8.60 -1.08 -8.98
C PRO A 32 -9.35 -1.17 -10.32
N ASN A 33 -10.55 -1.73 -10.31
CA ASN A 33 -11.42 -1.82 -11.49
C ASN A 33 -12.40 -0.62 -11.62
N VAL A 34 -12.35 0.28 -10.64
CA VAL A 34 -13.18 1.49 -10.51
C VAL A 34 -12.28 2.67 -10.15
N ASN A 35 -12.75 3.88 -10.44
CA ASN A 35 -12.05 5.08 -10.02
C ASN A 35 -12.13 5.20 -8.49
N LEU A 36 -11.00 5.51 -7.85
CA LEU A 36 -10.92 5.77 -6.42
C LEU A 36 -10.67 7.25 -6.20
N SER A 37 -11.40 7.89 -5.29
CA SER A 37 -11.23 9.32 -4.98
C SER A 37 -10.82 9.51 -3.53
N GLY A 38 -9.78 10.32 -3.31
CA GLY A 38 -9.39 10.72 -1.96
C GLY A 38 -10.43 11.60 -1.26
N ASP A 39 -11.29 12.30 -2.02
CA ASP A 39 -12.39 13.11 -1.45
C ASP A 39 -13.47 12.26 -0.80
N MET A 40 -13.50 10.96 -1.10
CA MET A 40 -14.38 9.99 -0.45
C MET A 40 -13.73 9.28 0.74
N ASN A 41 -12.61 9.80 1.25
CA ASN A 41 -11.82 9.20 2.34
C ASN A 41 -11.39 7.75 2.01
N THR A 42 -10.96 7.50 0.77
CA THR A 42 -10.54 6.15 0.35
C THR A 42 -9.28 5.70 1.12
N ILE A 43 -9.36 4.52 1.71
CA ILE A 43 -8.25 3.84 2.39
C ILE A 43 -7.96 2.53 1.66
N ILE A 44 -6.69 2.29 1.36
CA ILE A 44 -6.20 1.00 0.89
C ILE A 44 -5.58 0.27 2.07
N MET A 45 -6.15 -0.88 2.41
CA MET A 45 -5.62 -1.76 3.45
C MET A 45 -4.93 -2.97 2.83
N ILE A 46 -3.69 -3.20 3.22
CA ILE A 46 -2.90 -4.36 2.85
C ILE A 46 -2.67 -5.18 4.13
N SER A 47 -3.34 -6.32 4.25
CA SER A 47 -3.29 -7.19 5.43
C SER A 47 -2.53 -8.49 5.18
N GLY A 48 -2.17 -9.19 6.25
CA GLY A 48 -1.48 -10.48 6.20
C GLY A 48 0.03 -10.37 6.06
N ILE A 49 0.58 -9.16 6.16
CA ILE A 49 2.02 -8.92 6.19
C ILE A 49 2.48 -9.02 7.63
N LYS A 50 3.48 -9.87 7.93
CA LYS A 50 4.11 -9.91 9.25
C LYS A 50 5.38 -9.07 9.23
N SER A 51 5.47 -8.13 10.16
CA SER A 51 6.64 -7.28 10.35
C SER A 51 6.85 -7.02 11.83
N ASN A 52 8.11 -6.95 12.26
CA ASN A 52 8.47 -6.53 13.61
C ASN A 52 8.48 -4.98 13.76
N TYR A 53 7.78 -4.27 12.86
CA TYR A 53 7.60 -2.82 12.95
C TYR A 53 6.59 -2.51 14.06
N PRO A 54 6.88 -1.54 14.95
CA PRO A 54 5.95 -1.15 16.00
C PRO A 54 4.67 -0.56 15.38
N CYS A 55 3.53 -0.71 16.06
CA CYS A 55 2.31 -0.02 15.64
C CYS A 55 2.53 1.49 15.50
N GLY A 56 1.86 2.11 14.54
CA GLY A 56 1.82 3.57 14.38
C GLY A 56 2.15 4.04 12.98
N SER A 57 2.49 5.32 12.86
CA SER A 57 2.77 5.94 11.57
C SER A 57 4.05 5.39 10.94
N ILE A 58 3.96 5.02 9.66
CA ILE A 58 5.10 4.63 8.83
C ILE A 58 5.25 5.63 7.68
N ASN A 59 6.48 6.04 7.38
CA ASN A 59 6.74 6.95 6.27
C ASN A 59 6.57 6.23 4.92
N VAL A 60 5.88 6.87 4.00
CA VAL A 60 5.65 6.43 2.62
C VAL A 60 6.51 7.26 1.70
N TRP A 61 7.43 6.60 0.99
CA TRP A 61 8.39 7.23 0.12
C TRP A 61 7.97 7.09 -1.34
N THR A 62 8.20 8.13 -2.14
CA THR A 62 7.89 8.14 -3.58
C THR A 62 9.12 7.80 -4.45
N ASN A 63 10.26 7.57 -3.80
CA ASN A 63 11.53 7.18 -4.39
C ASN A 63 12.13 6.00 -3.62
N THR A 64 13.31 5.56 -4.05
CA THR A 64 14.05 4.52 -3.34
C THR A 64 14.37 4.98 -1.92
N CYS A 65 13.79 4.28 -0.95
CA CYS A 65 14.11 4.51 0.44
C CYS A 65 15.49 3.91 0.77
N GLY A 66 16.37 4.72 1.38
CA GLY A 66 17.71 4.29 1.78
C GLY A 66 17.77 3.50 3.09
N LEU A 67 16.64 3.25 3.76
CA LEU A 67 16.55 2.58 5.05
C LEU A 67 16.00 1.16 4.92
N LYS A 68 16.39 0.24 5.81
CA LYS A 68 15.93 -1.17 5.80
C LYS A 68 14.46 -1.38 6.20
N ARG A 69 13.68 -0.32 6.45
CA ARG A 69 12.34 -0.39 7.07
C ARG A 69 11.43 0.73 6.55
N CYS A 70 10.93 0.58 5.33
CA CYS A 70 10.11 1.62 4.72
C CYS A 70 9.18 1.06 3.66
N VAL A 71 8.15 1.84 3.38
CA VAL A 71 7.22 1.61 2.27
C VAL A 71 7.60 2.58 1.17
N THR A 72 7.89 2.05 -0.01
CA THR A 72 8.10 2.84 -1.23
C THR A 72 6.94 2.59 -2.18
N LEU A 73 6.34 3.66 -2.67
CA LEU A 73 5.39 3.61 -3.77
C LEU A 73 6.16 3.68 -5.09
N GLN A 74 5.93 2.69 -5.94
CA GLN A 74 6.41 2.71 -7.33
C GLN A 74 5.22 3.02 -8.24
N GLY A 75 5.23 4.23 -8.81
CA GLY A 75 4.04 4.80 -9.46
C GLY A 75 3.04 5.37 -8.45
N ALA A 76 2.01 6.07 -8.93
CA ALA A 76 0.95 6.66 -8.08
C ALA A 76 1.46 7.53 -6.92
N THR A 77 2.63 8.16 -7.09
CA THR A 77 3.40 8.81 -6.01
C THR A 77 2.72 10.04 -5.42
N SER A 78 1.77 10.65 -6.13
CA SER A 78 0.97 11.77 -5.65
C SER A 78 -0.39 11.36 -5.07
N LEU A 79 -0.79 10.08 -5.17
CA LEU A 79 -2.15 9.66 -4.79
C LEU A 79 -2.32 9.49 -3.29
N PHE A 80 -1.26 9.13 -2.58
CA PHE A 80 -1.29 8.80 -1.15
C PHE A 80 -0.51 9.80 -0.31
N GLY A 81 -0.89 9.91 0.96
CA GLY A 81 -0.18 10.76 1.91
C GLY A 81 1.25 10.27 2.20
N PRO A 82 2.11 11.13 2.75
CA PRO A 82 3.50 10.80 3.09
C PRO A 82 3.63 9.82 4.26
N LYS A 83 2.51 9.45 4.89
CA LYS A 83 2.44 8.53 6.02
C LYS A 83 1.31 7.53 5.80
N GLY A 84 1.59 6.28 6.12
CA GLY A 84 0.59 5.22 6.32
C GLY A 84 0.51 4.87 7.81
N VAL A 85 -0.39 3.94 8.14
CA VAL A 85 -0.53 3.40 9.50
C VAL A 85 -0.25 1.91 9.48
N TRP A 86 0.70 1.48 10.32
CA TRP A 86 0.98 0.06 10.55
C TRP A 86 0.30 -0.42 11.82
N SER A 87 -0.37 -1.57 11.73
CA SER A 87 -0.93 -2.29 12.87
C SER A 87 -0.23 -3.64 13.02
N SER A 88 0.61 -3.79 14.05
CA SER A 88 1.28 -5.06 14.32
C SER A 88 0.32 -6.13 14.86
N SER A 89 -0.76 -5.72 15.55
CA SER A 89 -1.79 -6.63 16.03
C SER A 89 -2.64 -7.20 14.90
N GLN A 90 -2.94 -6.39 13.87
CA GLN A 90 -3.73 -6.80 12.72
C GLN A 90 -2.88 -7.26 11.53
N SER A 91 -1.55 -7.12 11.61
CA SER A 91 -0.64 -7.43 10.50
C SER A 91 -1.06 -6.69 9.21
N SER A 92 -1.40 -5.40 9.36
CA SER A 92 -1.97 -4.57 8.29
C SER A 92 -1.28 -3.23 8.14
N LEU A 93 -1.17 -2.79 6.89
CA LEU A 93 -0.73 -1.46 6.46
C LEU A 93 -1.92 -0.74 5.83
N GLU A 94 -2.21 0.45 6.32
CA GLU A 94 -3.22 1.34 5.77
C GLU A 94 -2.55 2.52 5.06
N LEU A 95 -2.99 2.77 3.82
CA LEU A 95 -2.57 3.89 2.99
C LEU A 95 -3.79 4.75 2.68
N THR A 96 -3.76 6.02 3.07
CA THR A 96 -4.86 6.96 2.86
C THR A 96 -4.60 7.78 1.60
N MET A 97 -5.60 7.83 0.70
CA MET A 97 -5.54 8.70 -0.47
C MET A 97 -5.65 10.17 -0.08
N LEU A 98 -4.90 11.04 -0.75
CA LEU A 98 -4.98 12.50 -0.55
C LEU A 98 -6.27 13.06 -1.16
N SER A 99 -6.94 13.96 -0.44
CA SER A 99 -8.07 14.73 -0.98
C SER A 99 -7.65 15.49 -2.25
N GLY A 100 -8.57 15.57 -3.21
CA GLY A 100 -8.35 16.10 -4.56
C GLY A 100 -7.66 15.15 -5.53
N GLN A 101 -7.18 13.98 -5.08
CA GLN A 101 -6.59 12.96 -5.96
C GLN A 101 -7.62 11.92 -6.40
N VAL A 102 -7.54 11.53 -7.67
CA VAL A 102 -8.34 10.47 -8.26
C VAL A 102 -7.42 9.45 -8.91
N TRP A 103 -7.54 8.19 -8.50
CA TRP A 103 -6.93 7.06 -9.20
C TRP A 103 -7.90 6.58 -10.28
N TYR A 104 -7.55 6.81 -11.55
CA TYR A 104 -8.31 6.29 -12.68
C TYR A 104 -7.98 4.82 -12.94
N LYS A 105 -9.00 4.04 -13.30
CA LYS A 105 -8.87 2.64 -13.75
C LYS A 105 -8.05 2.50 -15.03
#